data_AF-A0A4Y9ZV50-F1
#
_entry.id   AF-A0A4Y9ZV50-F1
#
_cell.length_a   1.000
_cell.length_b   1.000
_cell.length_c   1.000
_cell.angle_alpha   90.00
_cell.angle_beta   90.00
_cell.angle_gamma   90.00
#
_symmetry.space_group_name_H-M   'P 1'
#
loop_
_entity.id
_entity.type
_entity.pdbx_description
1 polymer ?
#
loop_
_entity_poly.entity_id
_entity_poly.type
_entity_poly.pdbx_seq_one_letter_code
_entity_poly.pdbx_strand_id
1 'polypeptide(L)'
;MDLGLAENLKYMRAALDEAAKCEPIPTAFCVGCVLVTCFPSDADSPVVLSTGYSRELPGNTHAEANALQKARQLSREELEARFPPTAYPAYTLDELLRHTDVYTTLEPCSVRTSGLAPCADALIAAGVRRCFIGVGEPDDFVNCEAPRS
;
A
#
# COMPACT_ATOMS: atom_id res chain seq x y z
N MET A 1 6.69 9.29 -15.83
CA MET A 1 5.42 9.69 -16.43
C MET A 1 4.38 9.58 -15.35
N ASP A 2 3.66 10.68 -15.10
CA ASP A 2 2.58 10.65 -14.14
C ASP A 2 1.39 9.92 -14.75
N LEU A 3 0.88 8.89 -14.07
CA LEU A 3 -0.37 8.26 -14.49
C LEU A 3 -1.45 9.35 -14.56
N GLY A 4 -2.24 9.34 -15.63
CA GLY A 4 -3.36 10.29 -15.76
C GLY A 4 -4.38 10.10 -14.64
N LEU A 5 -5.15 11.15 -14.34
CA LEU A 5 -6.16 11.12 -13.28
C LEU A 5 -7.12 9.92 -13.40
N ALA A 6 -7.53 9.56 -14.62
CA ALA A 6 -8.40 8.41 -14.86
C ALA A 6 -7.78 7.07 -14.44
N GLU A 7 -6.49 6.86 -14.71
CA GLU A 7 -5.77 5.65 -14.28
C GLU A 7 -5.56 5.65 -12.76
N ASN A 8 -5.21 6.79 -12.16
CA ASN A 8 -5.11 6.91 -10.71
C ASN A 8 -6.44 6.57 -10.01
N LEU A 9 -7.57 7.04 -10.57
CA LEU A 9 -8.91 6.73 -10.04
C LEU A 9 -9.27 5.26 -10.17
N LYS A 10 -8.81 4.58 -11.23
CA LYS A 10 -8.99 3.12 -11.38
C LYS A 10 -8.28 2.36 -10.26
N TYR A 11 -7.07 2.75 -9.89
CA TYR A 11 -6.34 2.11 -8.79
C TYR A 11 -6.90 2.48 -7.41
N MET A 12 -7.38 3.71 -7.23
CA MET A 12 -8.12 4.08 -6.02
C MET A 12 -9.44 3.30 -5.89
N ARG A 13 -10.13 3.03 -7.02
CA ARG A 13 -11.31 2.15 -7.02
C ARG A 13 -10.95 0.73 -6.62
N ALA A 14 -9.85 0.20 -7.16
CA ALA A 14 -9.36 -1.12 -6.75
C ALA A 14 -9.04 -1.16 -5.25
N ALA A 15 -8.47 -0.09 -4.68
CA ALA A 15 -8.25 -0.01 -3.24
C ALA A 15 -9.58 -0.02 -2.44
N LEU A 16 -10.63 0.64 -2.93
CA LEU A 16 -11.97 0.53 -2.33
C LEU A 16 -12.54 -0.89 -2.44
N ASP A 17 -12.31 -1.57 -3.55
CA ASP A 17 -12.74 -2.97 -3.72
C ASP A 17 -12.01 -3.91 -2.75
N GLU A 18 -10.72 -3.65 -2.45
CA GLU A 18 -9.99 -4.35 -1.40
C GLU A 18 -10.56 -4.04 -0.01
N ALA A 19 -10.86 -2.77 0.29
CA ALA A 19 -11.46 -2.37 1.56
C ALA A 19 -12.80 -3.08 1.81
N ALA A 20 -13.59 -3.31 0.75
CA ALA A 20 -14.88 -4.00 0.82
C ALA A 20 -14.79 -5.49 1.20
N LYS A 21 -13.59 -6.11 1.12
CA LYS A 21 -13.37 -7.49 1.58
C LYS A 21 -13.25 -7.60 3.09
N CYS A 22 -13.05 -6.47 3.76
CA CYS A 22 -12.82 -6.41 5.19
C CYS A 22 -14.13 -6.53 5.97
N GLU A 23 -14.16 -7.41 6.98
CA GLU A 23 -15.28 -7.45 7.92
C GLU A 23 -15.29 -6.17 8.77
N PRO A 24 -16.39 -5.39 8.76
CA PRO A 24 -16.49 -4.16 9.53
C PRO A 24 -16.62 -4.47 11.01
N ILE A 25 -15.88 -3.73 11.83
CA ILE A 25 -15.98 -3.80 13.29
C ILE A 25 -16.20 -2.39 13.86
N PRO A 26 -16.87 -2.24 15.02
CA PRO A 26 -17.17 -0.92 15.58
C PRO A 26 -15.95 -0.07 15.94
N THR A 27 -14.79 -0.70 16.10
CA THR A 27 -13.57 -0.09 16.64
C THR A 27 -12.47 0.12 15.59
N ALA A 28 -12.74 -0.09 14.30
CA ALA A 28 -11.76 0.16 13.25
C ALA A 28 -12.39 0.31 11.87
N PHE A 29 -11.83 1.21 11.06
CA PHE A 29 -12.23 1.38 9.67
C PHE A 29 -11.85 0.18 8.79
N CYS A 30 -12.58 0.00 7.69
CA CYS A 30 -12.19 -0.88 6.59
C CYS A 30 -11.33 -0.06 5.62
N VAL A 31 -10.03 -0.37 5.56
CA VAL A 31 -9.08 0.30 4.67
C VAL A 31 -8.59 -0.70 3.63
N GLY A 32 -8.37 -0.22 2.41
CA GLY A 32 -7.77 -0.99 1.33
C GLY A 32 -6.56 -0.25 0.76
N CYS A 33 -5.60 -1.02 0.26
CA CYS A 33 -4.33 -0.54 -0.27
C CYS A 33 -3.95 -1.33 -1.53
N VAL A 34 -3.41 -0.64 -2.53
CA VAL A 34 -2.86 -1.24 -3.76
C VAL A 34 -1.48 -0.66 -4.04
N LEU A 35 -0.51 -1.54 -4.30
CA LEU A 35 0.85 -1.19 -4.73
C LEU A 35 0.94 -1.38 -6.25
N VAL A 36 1.20 -0.29 -6.97
CA VAL A 36 1.24 -0.26 -8.43
C VAL A 36 2.62 0.16 -8.89
N THR A 37 3.33 -0.71 -9.58
CA THR A 37 4.70 -0.47 -10.04
C THR A 37 4.71 0.02 -11.49
N CYS A 38 5.38 1.15 -11.71
CA CYS A 38 5.70 1.73 -13.02
C CYS A 38 7.19 1.48 -13.33
N PHE A 39 7.52 0.21 -13.56
CA PHE A 39 8.87 -0.26 -13.88
C PHE A 39 8.74 -1.18 -15.09
N PRO A 40 9.72 -1.23 -16.01
CA PRO A 40 11.07 -0.63 -15.97
C PRO A 40 11.17 0.81 -16.49
N SER A 41 10.23 1.22 -17.32
CA SER A 41 10.04 2.61 -17.69
C SER A 41 8.65 3.07 -17.27
N ASP A 42 8.50 4.37 -17.05
CA ASP A 42 7.18 4.98 -16.87
C ASP A 42 6.31 4.97 -18.14
N ALA A 43 6.86 4.49 -19.26
CA ALA A 43 6.13 4.29 -20.51
C ALA A 43 5.48 2.90 -20.60
N ASP A 44 5.87 1.97 -19.72
CA ASP A 44 5.29 0.63 -19.66
C ASP A 44 3.97 0.64 -18.91
N SER A 45 3.11 -0.34 -19.21
CA SER A 45 1.85 -0.50 -18.51
C SER A 45 2.08 -0.74 -17.01
N PRO A 46 1.45 0.03 -16.12
CA PRO A 46 1.55 -0.18 -14.67
C PRO A 46 1.10 -1.59 -14.27
N VAL A 47 1.86 -2.22 -13.38
CA VAL A 47 1.59 -3.58 -12.88
C VAL A 47 1.26 -3.51 -11.39
N VAL A 48 0.19 -4.18 -10.96
CA VAL A 48 -0.11 -4.33 -9.54
C VAL A 48 0.87 -5.32 -8.92
N LEU A 49 1.73 -4.82 -8.03
CA LEU A 49 2.70 -5.63 -7.30
C LEU A 49 1.99 -6.47 -6.24
N SER A 50 1.18 -5.81 -5.40
CA SER A 50 0.37 -6.46 -4.38
C SER A 50 -0.81 -5.56 -3.98
N THR A 51 -1.77 -6.14 -3.29
CA THR A 51 -2.90 -5.43 -2.66
C THR A 51 -2.87 -5.65 -1.16
N GLY A 52 -3.73 -5.03 -0.38
CA GLY A 52 -3.92 -5.32 1.04
C GLY A 52 -5.19 -4.69 1.56
N TYR A 53 -5.80 -5.30 2.56
CA TYR A 53 -6.91 -4.68 3.30
C TYR A 53 -6.73 -4.84 4.81
N SER A 54 -7.39 -3.99 5.59
CA SER A 54 -7.32 -4.05 7.06
C SER A 54 -7.71 -5.44 7.56
N ARG A 55 -7.01 -5.94 8.59
CA ARG A 55 -7.32 -7.23 9.23
C ARG A 55 -7.24 -8.46 8.30
N GLU A 56 -6.65 -8.32 7.11
CA GLU A 56 -6.42 -9.44 6.20
C GLU A 56 -5.47 -10.49 6.80
N LEU A 57 -4.37 -10.04 7.40
CA LEU A 57 -3.36 -10.92 8.00
C LEU A 57 -3.49 -10.94 9.54
N PRO A 58 -3.12 -12.05 10.20
CA PRO A 58 -3.14 -12.15 11.66
C PRO A 58 -2.36 -10.99 12.32
N GLY A 59 -2.88 -10.48 13.46
CA GLY A 59 -2.17 -9.49 14.28
C GLY A 59 -2.60 -8.02 14.10
N ASN A 60 -3.89 -7.76 13.85
CA ASN A 60 -4.46 -6.40 13.72
C ASN A 60 -3.63 -5.50 12.78
N THR A 61 -3.49 -5.97 11.55
CA THR A 61 -2.63 -5.37 10.54
C THR A 61 -3.40 -4.36 9.68
N HIS A 62 -2.73 -3.26 9.35
CA HIS A 62 -3.27 -2.22 8.48
C HIS A 62 -3.12 -2.63 7.01
N ALA A 63 -3.92 -2.02 6.12
CA ALA A 63 -3.97 -2.37 4.71
C ALA A 63 -2.60 -2.22 4.02
N GLU A 64 -1.89 -1.13 4.30
CA GLU A 64 -0.58 -0.79 3.74
C GLU A 64 0.50 -1.76 4.22
N ALA A 65 0.44 -2.14 5.51
CA ALA A 65 1.33 -3.13 6.08
C ALA A 65 1.12 -4.51 5.43
N ASN A 66 -0.13 -4.90 5.20
CA ASN A 66 -0.48 -6.15 4.52
C ASN A 66 -0.01 -6.15 3.07
N ALA A 67 -0.20 -5.04 2.36
CA ALA A 67 0.27 -4.92 0.99
C ALA A 67 1.79 -5.02 0.87
N LEU A 68 2.54 -4.30 1.72
CA LEU A 68 4.00 -4.41 1.77
C LEU A 68 4.48 -5.80 2.18
N GLN A 69 3.84 -6.42 3.17
CA GLN A 69 4.19 -7.77 3.60
C GLN A 69 4.00 -8.79 2.48
N LYS A 70 2.86 -8.72 1.77
CA LYS A 70 2.60 -9.60 0.62
C LYS A 70 3.58 -9.33 -0.53
N ALA A 71 3.94 -8.07 -0.80
CA ALA A 71 4.98 -7.76 -1.79
C ALA A 71 6.33 -8.40 -1.44
N ARG A 72 6.71 -8.38 -0.16
CA ARG A 72 7.95 -9.02 0.35
C ARG A 72 7.92 -10.54 0.32
N GLN A 73 6.74 -11.15 0.23
CA GLN A 73 6.56 -12.60 0.17
C GLN A 73 6.48 -13.13 -1.27
N LEU A 74 6.44 -12.27 -2.29
CA LEU A 74 6.43 -12.71 -3.67
C LEU A 74 7.69 -13.48 -4.01
N SER A 75 7.51 -14.65 -4.62
CA SER A 75 8.62 -15.46 -5.12
C SER A 75 9.29 -14.80 -6.32
N ARG A 76 10.50 -15.26 -6.65
CA ARG A 76 11.20 -14.79 -7.85
C ARG A 76 10.39 -15.08 -9.11
N GLU A 77 9.80 -16.26 -9.20
CA GLU A 77 8.97 -16.70 -10.33
C GLU A 77 7.72 -15.82 -10.47
N GLU A 78 7.10 -15.47 -9.36
CA GLU A 78 5.94 -14.56 -9.32
C GLU A 78 6.29 -13.13 -9.77
N LEU A 79 7.48 -12.65 -9.41
CA LEU A 79 7.99 -11.36 -9.87
C LEU A 79 8.35 -11.42 -11.36
N GLU A 80 9.02 -12.46 -11.83
CA GLU A 80 9.38 -12.65 -13.24
C GLU A 80 8.15 -12.84 -14.15
N ALA A 81 7.08 -13.46 -13.65
CA ALA A 81 5.82 -13.57 -14.37
C ALA A 81 5.12 -12.21 -14.56
N ARG A 82 5.28 -11.30 -13.60
CA ARG A 82 4.71 -9.94 -13.63
C ARG A 82 5.58 -8.95 -14.41
N PHE A 83 6.90 -9.09 -14.28
CA PHE A 83 7.90 -8.21 -14.86
C PHE A 83 8.90 -9.05 -15.69
N PRO A 84 8.50 -9.58 -16.85
CA PRO A 84 9.35 -10.46 -17.64
C PRO A 84 10.72 -9.82 -17.93
N PRO A 85 11.84 -10.52 -17.68
CA PRO A 85 13.21 -9.98 -17.83
C PRO A 85 13.63 -9.59 -19.25
N THR A 86 12.72 -9.65 -20.23
CA THR A 86 13.05 -9.57 -21.65
C THR A 86 13.54 -8.20 -22.12
N ALA A 87 13.54 -7.17 -21.26
CA ALA A 87 13.97 -5.83 -21.61
C ALA A 87 14.99 -5.16 -20.64
N TYR A 88 15.24 -5.70 -19.43
CA TYR A 88 16.02 -5.00 -18.39
C TYR A 88 16.91 -5.95 -17.56
N PRO A 89 18.00 -5.46 -16.95
CA PRO A 89 18.84 -6.26 -16.07
C PRO A 89 18.02 -6.87 -14.92
N ALA A 90 18.57 -7.89 -14.27
CA ALA A 90 17.97 -8.48 -13.08
C ALA A 90 17.61 -7.38 -12.08
N TYR A 91 16.34 -7.32 -11.68
CA TYR A 91 15.83 -6.31 -10.74
C TYR A 91 15.59 -6.94 -9.36
N THR A 92 15.65 -6.10 -8.33
CA THR A 92 15.33 -6.45 -6.95
C THR A 92 13.92 -5.95 -6.58
N LEU A 93 13.34 -6.51 -5.51
CA LEU A 93 12.08 -5.98 -4.98
C LEU A 93 12.22 -4.50 -4.57
N ASP A 94 13.34 -4.12 -3.97
CA ASP A 94 13.60 -2.74 -3.57
C ASP A 94 13.66 -1.79 -4.77
N GLU A 95 14.17 -2.25 -5.92
CA GLU A 95 14.09 -1.50 -7.17
C GLU A 95 12.65 -1.34 -7.64
N LEU A 96 11.85 -2.40 -7.64
CA LEU A 96 10.44 -2.30 -7.99
C LEU A 96 9.71 -1.32 -7.07
N LEU A 97 9.94 -1.40 -5.76
CA LEU A 97 9.31 -0.53 -4.75
C LEU A 97 9.64 0.95 -4.98
N ARG A 98 10.86 1.30 -5.40
CA ARG A 98 11.22 2.68 -5.77
C ARG A 98 10.44 3.24 -6.95
N HIS A 99 9.83 2.36 -7.74
CA HIS A 99 8.97 2.69 -8.86
C HIS A 99 7.48 2.41 -8.57
N THR A 100 7.14 2.09 -7.32
CA THR A 100 5.79 1.79 -6.87
C THR A 100 5.07 3.03 -6.37
N ASP A 101 3.90 3.31 -6.95
CA ASP A 101 2.90 4.21 -6.39
C ASP A 101 1.95 3.41 -5.47
N VAL A 102 1.58 4.02 -4.34
CA VAL A 102 0.68 3.45 -3.33
C VAL A 102 -0.67 4.14 -3.46
N TYR A 103 -1.75 3.36 -3.49
CA TYR A 103 -3.13 3.87 -3.43
C TYR A 103 -3.77 3.32 -2.17
N THR A 104 -4.08 4.19 -1.21
CA THR A 104 -4.73 3.81 0.05
C THR A 104 -6.02 4.59 0.23
N THR A 105 -7.08 3.92 0.71
CA THR A 105 -8.40 4.54 0.87
C THR A 105 -8.45 5.50 2.06
N LEU A 106 -7.56 5.35 3.03
CA LEU A 106 -7.43 6.19 4.21
C LEU A 106 -5.96 6.59 4.38
N GLU A 107 -5.73 7.79 4.91
CA GLU A 107 -4.37 8.26 5.22
C GLU A 107 -3.62 7.25 6.11
N PRO A 108 -2.36 6.92 5.76
CA PRO A 108 -1.58 5.97 6.53
C PRO A 108 -1.24 6.56 7.89
N CYS A 109 -1.56 5.80 8.95
CA CYS A 109 -1.33 6.24 10.32
C CYS A 109 0.14 6.69 10.56
N SER A 110 0.29 7.81 11.26
CA SER A 110 1.58 8.35 11.73
C SER A 110 1.98 7.82 13.11
N VAL A 111 1.03 7.24 13.85
CA VAL A 111 1.24 6.64 15.18
C VAL A 111 0.48 5.32 15.26
N ARG A 112 1.08 4.29 15.87
CA ARG A 112 0.40 3.03 16.18
C ARG A 112 0.46 2.75 17.67
N THR A 113 -0.72 2.54 18.27
CA THR A 113 -0.86 2.02 19.64
C THR A 113 -0.47 0.54 19.75
N SER A 114 -0.36 -0.18 18.64
CA SER A 114 0.01 -1.60 18.59
C SER A 114 1.52 -1.88 18.68
N GLY A 115 2.38 -0.85 18.83
CA GLY A 115 3.85 -1.02 18.97
C GLY A 115 4.61 -1.40 17.69
N LEU A 116 3.93 -1.48 16.54
CA LEU A 116 4.55 -1.67 15.23
C LEU A 116 4.86 -0.31 14.59
N ALA A 117 5.82 -0.25 13.65
CA ALA A 117 6.15 0.98 12.94
C ALA A 117 4.89 1.58 12.26
N PRO A 118 4.72 2.91 12.28
CA PRO A 118 3.68 3.61 11.54
C PRO A 118 3.68 3.21 10.05
N CYS A 119 2.49 3.14 9.44
CA CYS A 119 2.37 2.76 8.03
C CYS A 119 3.08 3.75 7.11
N ALA A 120 3.06 5.05 7.46
CA ALA A 120 3.81 6.08 6.75
C ALA A 120 5.32 5.78 6.74
N ASP A 121 5.90 5.47 7.91
CA ASP A 121 7.33 5.15 8.04
C ASP A 121 7.70 3.88 7.28
N ALA A 122 6.84 2.86 7.29
CA ALA A 122 7.07 1.62 6.56
C ALA A 122 7.11 1.83 5.04
N LEU A 123 6.24 2.70 4.52
CA LEU A 123 6.21 3.08 3.10
C LEU A 123 7.44 3.92 2.73
N ILE A 124 7.83 4.87 3.60
CA ILE A 124 9.05 5.68 3.42
C ILE A 124 10.29 4.79 3.42
N ALA A 125 10.39 3.85 4.37
CA ALA A 125 11.51 2.91 4.47
C ALA A 125 11.58 1.96 3.28
N ALA A 126 10.43 1.58 2.71
CA ALA A 126 10.36 0.81 1.46
C ALA A 126 10.77 1.62 0.22
N GLY A 127 10.91 2.95 0.35
CA GLY A 127 11.33 3.83 -0.73
C GLY A 127 10.27 4.02 -1.81
N VAL A 128 8.98 3.83 -1.49
CA VAL A 128 7.90 3.97 -2.48
C VAL A 128 7.92 5.34 -3.14
N ARG A 129 7.54 5.38 -4.42
CA ARG A 129 7.64 6.60 -5.23
C ARG A 129 6.70 7.69 -4.75
N ARG A 130 5.42 7.34 -4.58
CA ARG A 130 4.33 8.27 -4.24
C ARG A 130 3.22 7.55 -3.48
N CYS A 131 2.43 8.31 -2.72
CA CYS A 131 1.25 7.82 -2.04
C CYS A 131 0.03 8.67 -2.40
N PHE A 132 -1.01 8.04 -2.94
CA PHE A 132 -2.31 8.61 -3.24
C PHE A 132 -3.29 8.20 -2.15
N ILE A 133 -3.93 9.18 -1.54
CA ILE A 133 -4.82 9.00 -0.39
C ILE A 133 -6.26 9.32 -0.81
N GLY A 134 -7.19 8.41 -0.50
CA GLY A 134 -8.61 8.59 -0.80
C GLY A 134 -9.28 9.61 0.12
N VAL A 135 -9.16 9.39 1.43
CA VAL A 135 -9.70 10.28 2.48
C VAL A 135 -8.60 10.52 3.52
N GLY A 136 -8.46 11.76 3.98
CA GLY A 136 -7.60 12.07 5.15
C GLY A 136 -8.09 11.33 6.40
N GLU A 137 -7.23 11.16 7.39
CA GLU A 137 -7.65 10.54 8.65
C GLU A 137 -8.73 11.42 9.32
N PRO A 138 -9.94 10.89 9.61
CA PRO A 138 -10.97 11.67 10.29
C PRO A 138 -10.56 11.95 11.74
N ASP A 139 -10.75 13.20 12.19
CA ASP A 139 -10.36 13.69 13.53
C ASP A 139 -10.92 12.85 14.71
N ASP A 140 -11.95 12.02 14.47
CA ASP A 140 -12.63 11.23 15.48
C ASP A 140 -11.85 9.98 15.98
N PHE A 141 -10.72 9.59 15.35
CA PHE A 141 -9.99 8.37 15.73
C PHE A 141 -8.73 8.57 16.58
N VAL A 142 -8.48 9.79 17.04
CA VAL A 142 -7.47 10.03 18.09
C VAL A 142 -8.18 10.38 19.39
N ASN A 143 -8.68 9.35 20.10
CA ASN A 143 -8.97 9.54 21.52
C ASN A 143 -7.62 9.58 22.27
N CYS A 144 -7.00 10.76 22.22
CA CYS A 144 -5.85 11.17 22.99
C CYS A 144 -6.14 11.00 24.49
N GLU A 145 -5.74 9.88 25.09
CA GLU A 145 -5.25 9.93 26.46
C GLU A 145 -3.74 10.13 26.40
N ALA A 146 -3.33 11.38 26.18
CA ALA A 146 -2.01 11.83 26.59
C ALA A 146 -1.94 11.66 28.11
N PRO A 147 -1.00 10.87 28.68
CA PRO A 147 -0.78 10.95 30.11
C PRO A 147 -0.29 12.36 30.41
N ARG A 148 -1.10 13.09 31.18
CA ARG A 148 -0.64 14.27 31.89
C ARG A 148 0.37 13.81 32.94
N SER A 149 1.40 14.65 33.09
CA SER A 149 2.54 14.64 34.03
C SER A 149 3.67 13.68 33.72
#